data_AF-A0A0X3BI86-F1
#
_entry.id   AF-A0A0X3BI86-F1
#
_cell.length_a   1.000
_cell.length_b   1.000
_cell.length_c   1.000
_cell.angle_alpha   90.00
_cell.angle_beta   90.00
_cell.angle_gamma   90.00
#
_symmetry.space_group_name_H-M   'P 1'
#
loop_
_entity.id
_entity.type
_entity.pdbx_description
1 polymer ?
#
loop_
_entity_poly.entity_id
_entity_poly.type
_entity_poly.pdbx_seq_one_letter_code
_entity_poly.pdbx_strand_id
1 'polypeptide(L)' 'MLVLRSITGEYWAPLGTWVVREATRNAMKGPKTACATLQAGVDTASRLLGFSHWRPHSRLIPELMTQKTLFDF' A
#
# COMPACT_ATOMS: atom_id res chain seq x y z
N MET A 1 2.30 -0.92 -8.88
CA MET A 1 3.11 -0.52 -7.70
C MET A 1 2.16 -0.09 -6.60
N LEU A 2 2.43 -0.49 -5.35
CA LEU A 2 1.55 -0.29 -4.20
C LEU A 2 2.24 0.62 -3.17
N VAL A 3 1.52 1.62 -2.63
CA VAL A 3 1.99 2.48 -1.54
C VAL A 3 1.00 2.34 -0.40
N LEU A 4 1.50 2.00 0.79
CA LEU A 4 0.69 1.89 2.00
C LEU A 4 1.05 3.01 2.97
N ARG A 5 0.03 3.60 3.57
CA ARG A 5 0.15 4.49 4.72
C ARG A 5 -0.52 3.82 5.91
N SER A 6 0.22 3.66 6.99
CA SER A 6 -0.32 3.26 8.29
C SER A 6 -0.35 4.45 9.23
N ILE A 7 -1.35 4.49 10.10
CA ILE A 7 -1.52 5.52 11.11
C ILE A 7 -1.75 4.78 12.43
N THR A 8 -0.93 5.06 13.44
CA THR A 8 -1.07 4.52 14.79
C THR A 8 -1.84 5.50 15.68
N GLY A 9 -2.32 5.03 16.84
CA GLY A 9 -3.03 5.88 17.81
C GLY A 9 -2.18 7.01 18.41
N GLU A 10 -0.86 6.97 18.26
CA GLU A 10 0.06 8.06 18.62
C GLU A 10 -0.10 9.29 17.72
N TYR A 11 -0.80 9.14 16.60
CA TYR A 11 -1.14 10.21 15.69
C TYR A 11 -2.31 11.05 16.24
N TRP A 12 -2.00 11.99 17.13
CA TRP A 12 -3.02 12.78 17.84
C TRP A 12 -3.48 14.06 17.11
N ALA A 13 -2.79 14.49 16.04
CA ALA A 13 -3.14 15.67 15.26
C ALA A 13 -3.23 15.38 13.76
N PRO A 14 -4.27 15.83 13.05
CA PRO A 14 -4.36 15.67 11.61
C PRO A 14 -3.27 16.52 10.93
N LEU A 15 -2.28 15.85 10.32
CA LEU A 15 -1.39 16.53 9.37
C LEU A 15 -2.21 17.08 8.20
N GLY A 16 -1.92 18.32 7.81
CA GLY A 16 -2.55 18.93 6.64
C GLY A 16 -2.35 18.07 5.38
N THR A 17 -3.32 18.13 4.46
CA THR A 17 -3.34 17.35 3.20
C THR A 17 -2.02 17.41 2.43
N TRP A 18 -1.29 18.52 2.51
CA TRP A 18 0.02 18.67 1.90
C TRP A 18 1.05 17.65 2.40
N VAL A 19 1.09 17.37 3.69
CA VAL A 19 2.06 16.43 4.29
C VAL A 19 1.81 15.00 3.79
N VAL A 20 0.55 14.59 3.65
CA VAL A 20 0.19 13.26 3.12
C VAL A 20 0.64 13.14 1.66
N ARG A 21 0.41 14.19 0.86
CA ARG A 21 0.85 14.23 -0.55
C ARG A 21 2.36 14.14 -0.68
N GLU A 22 3.09 14.88 0.15
CA GLU A 22 4.55 14.90 0.08
C GLU A 22 5.18 13.62 0.62
N ALA A 23 4.64 13.04 1.69
CA ALA A 23 5.04 11.71 2.15
C ALA A 23 4.84 10.65 1.06
N THR A 24 3.72 10.72 0.35
CA THR A 24 3.44 9.83 -0.79
C THR A 24 4.45 10.05 -1.91
N ARG A 25 4.73 11.31 -2.29
CA ARG A 25 5.72 11.64 -3.32
C ARG A 25 7.11 11.12 -2.95
N ASN A 26 7.50 11.24 -1.68
CA ASN A 26 8.79 10.75 -1.20
C ASN A 26 8.86 9.22 -1.24
N ALA A 27 7.80 8.52 -0.83
CA ALA A 27 7.72 7.06 -0.95
C ALA A 27 7.85 6.59 -2.41
N MET A 28 7.26 7.31 -3.36
CA MET A 28 7.35 7.02 -4.79
C MET A 28 8.77 7.18 -5.34
N LYS A 29 9.50 8.21 -4.89
CA LYS A 29 10.88 8.49 -5.30
C LYS A 29 11.90 7.58 -4.59
N GLY A 30 11.55 7.11 -3.40
CA GLY A 30 12.41 6.30 -2.56
C GLY A 30 12.63 4.86 -3.04
N PRO A 31 13.45 4.10 -2.29
CA PRO A 31 13.70 2.69 -2.55
C PRO A 31 12.39 1.89 -2.43
N LYS A 32 12.20 0.94 -3.34
CA LYS A 32 11.01 0.10 -3.42
C LYS A 32 11.39 -1.33 -3.11
N THR A 33 10.59 -2.00 -2.29
CA THR A 33 10.74 -3.44 -2.07
C THR A 33 10.13 -4.17 -3.26
N ALA A 34 11.00 -4.75 -4.11
CA ALA A 34 10.55 -5.58 -5.22
C ALA A 34 9.94 -6.88 -4.68
N CYS A 35 8.77 -7.25 -5.20
CA CYS A 35 8.07 -8.47 -4.87
C CYS A 35 7.69 -9.18 -6.17
N ALA A 36 7.87 -10.50 -6.22
CA ALA A 36 7.60 -11.28 -7.44
C ALA A 36 6.12 -11.28 -7.84
N THR A 37 5.21 -11.15 -6.86
CA THR A 37 3.77 -11.13 -7.08
C THR A 37 3.09 -10.09 -6.19
N LEU A 38 1.85 -9.73 -6.54
CA LEU A 38 1.02 -8.88 -5.69
C LEU A 38 0.83 -9.49 -4.30
N GLN A 39 0.58 -10.80 -4.22
CA GLN A 39 0.41 -11.52 -2.96
C GLN A 39 1.67 -11.43 -2.09
N ALA A 40 2.86 -11.64 -2.66
CA ALA A 40 4.12 -11.49 -1.94
C ALA A 40 4.31 -10.04 -1.42
N GLY A 41 3.86 -9.04 -2.19
CA GLY A 41 3.84 -7.64 -1.76
C GLY A 41 2.90 -7.39 -0.57
N VAL A 42 1.68 -7.95 -0.62
CA VAL A 42 0.70 -7.87 0.47
C VAL A 42 1.22 -8.56 1.74
N ASP A 43 1.86 -9.72 1.60
CA ASP A 43 2.46 -10.45 2.72
C ASP A 43 3.64 -9.70 3.33
N THR A 44 4.50 -9.11 2.51
CA THR A 44 5.60 -8.25 2.95
C THR A 44 5.08 -7.03 3.70
N ALA A 45 4.04 -6.37 3.17
CA ALA A 45 3.42 -5.22 3.81
C ALA A 45 2.82 -5.57 5.17
N SER A 46 2.08 -6.69 5.29
CA SER A 46 1.55 -7.13 6.59
C SER A 46 2.65 -7.42 7.61
N ARG A 47 3.77 -8.01 7.19
CA ARG A 47 4.92 -8.25 8.07
C ARG A 47 5.52 -6.94 8.58
N LEU A 48 5.69 -5.95 7.71
CA LEU A 48 6.23 -4.63 8.07
C LEU A 48 5.28 -3.83 8.98
N LEU A 49 3.97 -3.96 8.76
CA LEU A 49 2.96 -3.31 9.59
C LEU A 49 2.74 -3.99 10.94
N GLY A 50 3.13 -5.26 11.08
CA GLY A 50 2.87 -6.08 12.26
C GLY A 50 1.44 -6.64 12.34
N PHE A 51 0.61 -6.42 11.32
CA PHE A 51 -0.77 -6.93 11.27
C PHE A 51 -1.26 -7.14 9.84
N SER A 52 -2.25 -8.05 9.68
CA SER A 52 -2.84 -8.44 8.40
C SER A 52 -4.32 -8.05 8.25
N HIS A 53 -4.97 -7.56 9.30
CA HIS A 53 -6.41 -7.24 9.30
C HIS A 53 -6.79 -6.07 8.36
N TRP A 54 -5.82 -5.31 7.84
CA TRP A 54 -6.06 -4.27 6.84
C TRP A 54 -6.48 -4.82 5.47
N ARG A 55 -6.07 -6.07 5.15
CA ARG A 55 -6.31 -6.70 3.84
C ARG A 55 -7.78 -6.69 3.43
N PRO A 56 -8.74 -7.20 4.23
CA PRO A 56 -10.16 -7.21 3.85
C PRO A 56 -10.76 -5.80 3.69
N HIS A 57 -10.15 -4.77 4.29
CA HIS A 57 -10.62 -3.39 4.15
C HIS A 57 -10.06 -2.68 2.92
N SER A 58 -9.10 -3.28 2.22
CA SER A 58 -8.55 -2.71 0.99
C SER A 58 -9.49 -2.90 -0.18
N ARG A 59 -9.85 -1.81 -0.85
CA ARG A 59 -10.57 -1.84 -2.14
C ARG A 59 -9.63 -2.07 -3.33
N LEU A 60 -8.37 -1.68 -3.19
CA LEU A 60 -7.38 -1.73 -4.28
C LEU A 60 -6.84 -3.14 -4.52
N ILE A 61 -6.68 -3.96 -3.47
CA ILE A 61 -6.13 -5.32 -3.63
C ILE A 61 -7.05 -6.20 -4.50
N PRO A 62 -8.37 -6.27 -4.25
CA PRO A 62 -9.28 -7.00 -5.13
C PRO A 62 -9.26 -6.48 -6.57
N GLU A 63 -9.25 -5.16 -6.76
CA GLU A 63 -9.22 -4.53 -8.09
C GLU A 63 -7.96 -4.91 -8.89
N LEU A 64 -6.80 -4.91 -8.25
CA LEU A 64 -5.55 -5.34 -8.87
C LEU A 64 -5.52 -6.84 -9.19
N MET A 65 -6.28 -7.66 -8.45
CA MET A 65 -6.37 -9.11 -8.71
C MET A 65 -7.35 -9.45 -9.84
N THR A 66 -8.37 -8.61 -10.05
CA THR A 66 -9.38 -8.82 -11.12
C THR A 66 -9.03 -8.14 -12.44
N GLN A 67 -8.00 -7.29 -12.45
CA GLN A 67 -7.51 -6.65 -13.66
C GLN A 67 -6.88 -7.68 -14.60
N LYS A 68 -7.66 -8.11 -15.60
CA LYS A 68 -7.15 -8.86 -16.75
C LYS A 68 -6.25 -7.97 -17.58
N THR A 69 -5.11 -8.48 -18.01
CA THR A 69 -4.25 -7.79 -18.95
C THR A 69 -4.87 -7.85 -20.34
N LEU A 70 -4.52 -6.88 -21.20
CA LEU A 70 -5.06 -6.80 -22.57
C LEU A 70 -4.74 -8.06 -23.41
N PHE A 71 -3.77 -8.86 -22.97
CA PHE A 71 -3.34 -10.12 -23.56
C PHE A 71 -4.13 -11.35 -23.08
N ASP A 72 -5.07 -11.18 -22.14
CA ASP A 72 -5.95 -12.25 -21.65
C ASP A 72 -7.24 -12.40 -22.49
N PHE A 73 -7.27 -11.82 -23.72
CA PHE A 73 -8.38 -11.86 -24.68
C PHE A 73 -7.97 -12.47 -26.02
#